data_AF-A0AAV7LY79-F1
#
_entry.id   AF-A0AAV7LY79-F1
#
_cell.length_a   1.000
_cell.length_b   1.000
_cell.length_c   1.000
_cell.angle_alpha   90.00
_cell.angle_beta   90.00
_cell.angle_gamma   90.00
#
_symmetry.space_group_name_H-M   'P 1'
#
loop_
_entity.id
_entity.type
_entity.pdbx_description
1 polymer ?
#
loop_
_entity_poly.entity_id
_entity_poly.type
_entity_poly.pdbx_seq_one_letter_code
_entity_poly.pdbx_strand_id
1 'polypeptide(L)'
;MKVKVSTEVAISNLELFIVDKDQSIAPKMAKVTYPSKAKGALTADSHQNLALSFQLRDVNTGADVSPHQTFVRLHNHRTGQEVVFVAKPDNKNVCKFELDPTEWKTEFDSASGTYTLYLIIGDPTLENPILWNMADVVIKFPEKDAPATVQSKTLFAPKLDIQHLFREPEKRPPTVVSNTFTALVLLPLLLLFILWIKIVANISNFSFAPSTILFHLGHGAM
;
A
#
# COMPACT_ATOMS: atom_id res chain seq x y z
N MET A 1 -7.26 1.95 -50.46
CA MET A 1 -8.58 1.43 -50.04
C MET A 1 -9.58 2.58 -50.04
N LYS A 2 -10.67 2.51 -50.81
CA LYS A 2 -11.77 3.48 -50.72
C LYS A 2 -12.80 2.91 -49.73
N VAL A 3 -12.73 3.31 -48.46
CA VAL A 3 -13.82 3.07 -47.52
C VAL A 3 -14.75 4.27 -47.66
N LYS A 4 -15.95 4.05 -48.20
CA LYS A 4 -17.02 5.04 -48.20
C LYS A 4 -18.30 4.33 -47.77
N VAL A 5 -18.50 4.26 -46.47
CA VAL A 5 -19.82 4.02 -45.88
C VAL A 5 -19.89 4.90 -44.64
N SER A 6 -20.96 5.67 -44.58
CA SER A 6 -21.25 6.71 -43.61
C SER A 6 -22.50 6.26 -42.86
N THR A 7 -22.31 5.46 -41.82
CA THR A 7 -23.40 5.01 -40.95
C THR A 7 -23.37 5.84 -39.69
N GLU A 8 -24.49 6.48 -39.36
CA GLU A 8 -24.68 7.17 -38.08
C GLU A 8 -25.33 6.19 -37.10
N VAL A 9 -24.73 5.97 -35.93
CA VAL A 9 -25.29 5.04 -34.92
C VAL A 9 -25.91 5.74 -33.74
N ALA A 10 -27.00 5.16 -33.25
CA ALA A 10 -27.65 5.51 -32.00
C ALA A 10 -27.64 4.31 -31.04
N ILE A 11 -27.44 4.61 -29.75
CA ILE A 11 -27.52 3.62 -28.67
C ILE A 11 -28.99 3.41 -28.31
N SER A 12 -29.45 2.16 -28.40
CA SER A 12 -30.81 1.73 -28.05
C SER A 12 -30.77 0.69 -26.94
N ASN A 13 -31.86 0.60 -26.16
CA ASN A 13 -32.03 -0.42 -25.10
C ASN A 13 -30.83 -0.52 -24.15
N LEU A 14 -30.33 0.63 -23.71
CA LEU A 14 -29.22 0.72 -22.77
C LEU A 14 -29.72 0.44 -21.35
N GLU A 15 -29.14 -0.58 -20.71
CA GLU A 15 -29.39 -0.88 -19.30
C GLU A 15 -28.05 -0.98 -18.58
N LEU A 16 -27.86 -0.15 -17.56
CA LEU A 16 -26.74 -0.21 -16.64
C LEU A 16 -27.30 -0.63 -15.29
N PHE A 17 -26.82 -1.74 -14.73
CA PHE A 17 -27.39 -2.27 -13.49
C PHE A 17 -26.33 -2.94 -12.61
N ILE A 18 -26.63 -2.97 -11.32
CA ILE A 18 -25.87 -3.73 -10.33
C ILE A 18 -26.62 -5.02 -10.03
N VAL A 19 -25.93 -6.15 -10.17
CA VAL A 19 -26.43 -7.50 -9.92
C VAL A 19 -25.84 -8.00 -8.62
N ASP A 20 -26.68 -8.48 -7.72
CA ASP A 20 -26.23 -9.20 -6.54
C ASP A 20 -25.84 -10.63 -6.94
N LYS A 21 -24.67 -11.08 -6.51
CA LYS A 21 -24.10 -12.39 -6.86
C LYS A 21 -24.98 -13.55 -6.37
N ASP A 22 -25.66 -13.36 -5.24
CA ASP A 22 -26.57 -14.35 -4.66
C ASP A 22 -28.00 -14.27 -5.23
N GLN A 23 -28.25 -13.38 -6.20
CA GLN A 23 -29.55 -13.13 -6.85
C GLN A 23 -30.73 -12.92 -5.88
N SER A 24 -30.44 -12.64 -4.61
CA SER A 24 -31.42 -12.54 -3.54
C SER A 24 -32.16 -11.20 -3.56
N ILE A 25 -31.58 -10.21 -4.24
CA ILE A 25 -32.13 -8.86 -4.41
C ILE A 25 -32.30 -8.59 -5.91
N ALA A 26 -33.44 -7.99 -6.28
CA ALA A 26 -33.68 -7.57 -7.66
C ALA A 26 -32.60 -6.56 -8.12
N PRO A 27 -32.12 -6.65 -9.37
CA PRO A 27 -31.02 -5.83 -9.86
C PRO A 27 -31.37 -4.34 -9.81
N LYS A 28 -30.45 -3.53 -9.28
CA LYS A 28 -30.63 -2.08 -9.18
C LYS A 28 -30.28 -1.44 -10.51
N MET A 29 -31.30 -1.05 -11.26
CA MET A 29 -31.14 -0.43 -12.58
C MET A 29 -30.87 1.08 -12.46
N ALA A 30 -29.80 1.55 -13.11
CA ALA A 30 -29.52 2.94 -13.34
C ALA A 30 -29.98 3.32 -14.74
N LYS A 31 -31.05 4.11 -14.83
CA LYS A 31 -31.52 4.62 -16.11
C LYS A 31 -30.55 5.69 -16.60
N VAL A 32 -29.86 5.40 -17.70
CA VAL A 32 -28.90 6.29 -18.35
C VAL A 32 -29.31 6.45 -19.80
N THR A 33 -29.17 7.64 -20.36
CA THR A 33 -29.50 7.94 -21.75
C THR A 33 -28.38 8.75 -22.37
N TYR A 34 -27.92 8.39 -23.56
CA TYR A 34 -26.86 9.13 -24.25
C TYR A 34 -27.35 10.55 -24.61
N PRO A 35 -26.55 11.63 -24.42
CA PRO A 35 -25.16 11.70 -23.90
C PRO A 35 -25.06 12.09 -22.40
N SER A 36 -26.09 11.83 -21.58
CA SER A 36 -26.11 12.22 -20.17
C SER A 36 -25.34 11.27 -19.24
N LYS A 37 -24.94 11.72 -18.05
CA LYS A 37 -24.30 10.87 -17.03
C LYS A 37 -25.34 10.35 -16.04
N ALA A 38 -25.18 9.11 -15.57
CA ALA A 38 -25.97 8.52 -14.49
C ALA A 38 -25.97 9.40 -13.24
N LYS A 39 -27.11 9.48 -12.55
CA LYS A 39 -27.22 10.17 -11.26
C LYS A 39 -26.78 9.25 -10.13
N GLY A 40 -25.75 9.67 -9.39
CA GLY A 40 -25.20 8.93 -8.26
C GLY A 40 -24.10 7.94 -8.66
N ALA A 41 -23.29 7.55 -7.68
CA ALA A 41 -22.25 6.56 -7.87
C ALA A 41 -22.80 5.14 -7.74
N LEU A 42 -22.43 4.26 -8.65
CA LEU A 42 -22.69 2.83 -8.55
C LEU A 42 -21.59 2.17 -7.72
N THR A 43 -21.90 1.12 -6.98
CA THR A 43 -20.90 0.39 -6.19
C THR A 43 -20.82 -1.05 -6.71
N ALA A 44 -19.60 -1.53 -6.90
CA ALA A 44 -19.31 -2.92 -7.25
C ALA A 44 -18.28 -3.46 -6.25
N ASP A 45 -18.58 -4.60 -5.62
CA ASP A 45 -17.75 -5.23 -4.59
C ASP A 45 -17.82 -6.76 -4.72
N SER A 46 -17.36 -7.50 -3.71
CA SER A 46 -17.36 -8.98 -3.74
C SER A 46 -18.76 -9.62 -3.81
N HIS A 47 -19.81 -8.85 -3.52
CA HIS A 47 -21.20 -9.30 -3.56
C HIS A 47 -21.97 -8.67 -4.74
N GLN A 48 -21.49 -7.56 -5.28
CA GLN A 48 -22.18 -6.78 -6.31
C GLN A 48 -21.38 -6.70 -7.61
N ASN A 49 -21.91 -7.31 -8.68
CA ASN A 49 -21.38 -7.22 -10.03
C ASN A 49 -21.95 -6.00 -10.75
N LEU A 50 -21.15 -5.39 -11.63
CA LEU A 50 -21.60 -4.34 -12.54
C LEU A 50 -21.91 -4.96 -13.90
N ALA A 51 -23.11 -4.75 -14.41
CA ALA A 51 -23.53 -5.22 -15.72
C ALA A 51 -24.05 -4.08 -16.59
N LEU A 52 -23.74 -4.17 -17.88
CA LEU A 52 -24.11 -3.21 -18.91
C LEU A 52 -24.58 -3.99 -20.15
N SER A 53 -25.76 -3.65 -20.63
CA SER A 53 -26.29 -4.14 -21.89
C SER A 53 -26.72 -2.97 -22.78
N PHE A 54 -26.47 -3.08 -24.08
CA PHE A 54 -26.93 -2.10 -25.06
C PHE A 54 -27.00 -2.69 -26.46
N GLN A 55 -27.78 -2.03 -27.31
CA GLN A 55 -27.84 -2.29 -28.74
C GLN A 55 -27.43 -1.03 -29.51
N LEU A 56 -26.89 -1.22 -30.70
CA LEU A 56 -26.55 -0.14 -31.60
C LEU A 56 -27.39 -0.28 -32.86
N ARG A 57 -28.03 0.81 -33.26
CA ARG A 57 -28.83 0.87 -34.48
C ARG A 57 -28.37 2.00 -35.36
N ASP A 58 -28.43 1.77 -36.66
CA ASP A 58 -28.28 2.82 -37.66
C ASP A 58 -29.47 3.78 -37.57
N VAL A 59 -29.21 5.08 -37.48
CA VAL A 59 -30.22 6.15 -37.42
C VAL A 59 -31.07 6.19 -38.70
N ASN A 60 -30.46 5.90 -39.85
CA ASN A 60 -31.10 6.03 -41.16
C ASN A 60 -31.91 4.80 -41.55
N THR A 61 -31.39 3.60 -41.26
CA THR A 61 -32.01 2.33 -41.66
C THR A 61 -32.78 1.63 -40.54
N GLY A 62 -32.52 2.00 -39.28
CA GLY A 62 -33.08 1.34 -38.11
C GLY A 62 -32.58 -0.10 -37.91
N ALA A 63 -31.64 -0.56 -38.75
CA ALA A 63 -31.06 -1.88 -38.66
C ALA A 63 -30.06 -1.96 -37.49
N ASP A 64 -29.97 -3.13 -36.86
CA ASP A 64 -28.96 -3.38 -35.83
C ASP A 64 -27.57 -3.41 -36.46
N VAL A 65 -26.65 -2.63 -35.90
CA VAL A 65 -25.27 -2.51 -36.35
C VAL A 65 -24.35 -3.07 -35.27
N SER A 66 -23.41 -3.91 -35.68
CA SER A 66 -22.32 -4.36 -34.81
C SER A 66 -21.03 -3.65 -35.22
N PRO A 67 -20.56 -2.65 -34.46
CA PRO A 67 -19.31 -1.97 -34.75
C PRO A 67 -18.11 -2.91 -34.62
N HIS A 68 -17.06 -2.63 -35.39
CA HIS A 68 -15.79 -3.33 -35.30
C HIS A 68 -15.09 -3.15 -33.94
N GLN A 69 -15.21 -1.98 -33.30
CA GLN A 69 -14.63 -1.71 -31.99
C GLN A 69 -15.68 -1.19 -31.00
N THR A 70 -15.89 -1.95 -29.93
CA THR A 70 -16.74 -1.56 -28.80
C THR A 70 -16.01 -1.86 -27.50
N PHE A 71 -15.59 -0.81 -26.81
CA PHE A 71 -14.82 -0.92 -25.58
C PHE A 71 -15.53 -0.25 -24.40
N VAL A 72 -15.41 -0.88 -23.25
CA VAL A 72 -15.82 -0.34 -21.95
C VAL A 72 -14.55 -0.04 -21.18
N ARG A 73 -14.28 1.23 -20.91
CA ARG A 73 -13.07 1.68 -20.23
C ARG A 73 -13.39 2.19 -18.83
N LEU A 74 -12.68 1.70 -17.83
CA LEU A 74 -12.74 2.14 -16.45
C LEU A 74 -11.47 2.92 -16.12
N HIS A 75 -11.60 4.21 -15.81
CA HIS A 75 -10.47 5.11 -15.51
C HIS A 75 -10.46 5.49 -14.02
N ASN A 76 -9.39 5.17 -13.30
CA ASN A 76 -9.23 5.48 -11.88
C ASN A 76 -8.77 6.94 -11.68
N HIS A 77 -9.57 7.74 -10.97
CA HIS A 77 -9.25 9.17 -10.75
C HIS A 77 -7.99 9.40 -9.91
N ARG A 78 -7.69 8.47 -8.99
CA ARG A 78 -6.59 8.64 -8.03
C ARG A 78 -5.25 8.20 -8.62
N THR A 79 -5.23 7.07 -9.32
CA THR A 79 -4.00 6.46 -9.83
C THR A 79 -3.74 6.76 -11.30
N GLY A 80 -4.75 7.22 -12.05
CA GLY A 80 -4.69 7.38 -13.51
C GLY A 80 -4.68 6.04 -14.26
N GLN A 81 -4.84 4.91 -13.56
CA GLN A 81 -4.90 3.57 -14.17
C GLN A 81 -6.17 3.43 -15.02
N GLU A 82 -6.03 2.80 -16.18
CA GLU A 82 -7.15 2.50 -17.07
C GLU A 82 -7.21 1.00 -17.33
N VAL A 83 -8.42 0.44 -17.20
CA VAL A 83 -8.71 -0.95 -17.58
C VAL A 83 -9.74 -0.93 -18.69
N VAL A 84 -9.49 -1.64 -19.78
CA VAL A 84 -10.32 -1.63 -20.99
C VAL A 84 -10.83 -3.03 -21.27
N PHE A 85 -12.16 -3.15 -21.36
CA PHE A 85 -12.87 -4.38 -21.67
C PHE A 85 -13.47 -4.31 -23.07
N VAL A 86 -13.57 -5.45 -23.73
CA VAL A 86 -14.22 -5.57 -25.04
C VAL A 86 -15.66 -6.03 -24.85
N ALA A 87 -16.63 -5.24 -25.29
CA ALA A 87 -18.02 -5.66 -25.29
C ALA A 87 -18.33 -6.36 -26.61
N LYS A 88 -18.67 -7.65 -26.56
CA LYS A 88 -18.99 -8.45 -27.74
C LYS A 88 -20.51 -8.53 -27.93
N PRO A 89 -21.01 -8.45 -29.17
CA PRO A 89 -22.42 -8.68 -29.47
C PRO A 89 -22.77 -10.17 -29.32
N ASP A 90 -23.94 -10.43 -28.76
CA ASP A 90 -24.58 -11.75 -28.70
C ASP A 90 -25.30 -12.07 -30.04
N ASN A 91 -25.90 -13.25 -30.19
CA ASN A 91 -26.66 -13.69 -31.36
C ASN A 91 -27.86 -12.78 -31.73
N LYS A 92 -28.25 -11.88 -30.82
CA LYS A 92 -29.32 -10.88 -30.99
C LYS A 92 -28.78 -9.45 -31.16
N ASN A 93 -27.51 -9.29 -31.51
CA ASN A 93 -26.82 -7.99 -31.61
C ASN A 93 -26.90 -7.13 -30.32
N VAL A 94 -27.00 -7.78 -29.16
CA VAL A 94 -26.93 -7.10 -27.85
C VAL A 94 -25.50 -7.20 -27.36
N CYS A 95 -24.84 -6.05 -27.20
CA CYS A 95 -23.54 -5.98 -26.55
C CYS A 95 -23.73 -6.09 -25.05
N LYS A 96 -23.07 -7.07 -24.43
CA LYS A 96 -23.11 -7.28 -22.98
C LYS A 96 -21.71 -7.13 -22.40
N PHE A 97 -21.66 -6.49 -21.25
CA PHE A 97 -20.48 -6.35 -20.42
C PHE A 97 -20.87 -6.69 -18.98
N GLU A 98 -20.09 -7.53 -18.33
CA GLU A 98 -20.23 -7.83 -16.91
C GLU A 98 -18.85 -7.75 -16.28
N LEU A 99 -18.80 -7.10 -15.12
CA LEU A 99 -17.63 -6.94 -14.30
C LEU A 99 -17.93 -7.55 -12.92
N ASP A 100 -17.30 -8.70 -12.67
CA ASP A 100 -17.12 -9.26 -11.33
C ASP A 100 -15.77 -8.76 -10.78
N PRO A 101 -15.75 -7.93 -9.73
CA PRO A 101 -14.51 -7.48 -9.10
C PRO A 101 -13.62 -8.64 -8.62
N THR A 102 -14.18 -9.79 -8.28
CA THR A 102 -13.44 -10.96 -7.81
C THR A 102 -12.65 -11.62 -8.95
N GLU A 103 -13.25 -11.73 -10.14
CA GLU A 103 -12.64 -12.38 -11.31
C GLU A 103 -11.57 -11.48 -11.93
N TRP A 104 -11.84 -10.18 -12.01
CA TRP A 104 -10.98 -9.23 -12.70
C TRP A 104 -9.97 -8.53 -11.80
N LYS A 105 -9.88 -8.94 -10.53
CA LYS A 105 -9.00 -8.37 -9.51
C LYS A 105 -7.56 -8.14 -9.98
N THR A 106 -6.99 -9.05 -10.76
CA THR A 106 -5.62 -8.94 -11.28
C THR A 106 -5.47 -7.80 -12.29
N GLU A 107 -6.46 -7.56 -13.15
CA GLU A 107 -6.42 -6.49 -14.16
C GLU A 107 -6.50 -5.09 -13.54
N PHE A 108 -7.12 -4.99 -12.35
CA PHE A 108 -7.18 -3.75 -11.57
C PHE A 108 -6.01 -3.62 -10.57
N ASP A 109 -5.05 -4.55 -10.56
CA ASP A 109 -4.03 -4.65 -9.50
C ASP A 109 -4.64 -4.60 -8.08
N SER A 110 -5.88 -5.08 -7.91
CA SER A 110 -6.67 -4.97 -6.68
C SER A 110 -6.89 -3.53 -6.17
N ALA A 111 -6.69 -2.51 -7.01
CA ALA A 111 -6.76 -1.11 -6.63
C ALA A 111 -8.20 -0.64 -6.40
N SER A 112 -8.63 -0.59 -5.13
CA SER A 112 -9.92 -0.02 -4.74
C SER A 112 -9.95 1.50 -4.98
N GLY A 113 -11.05 2.00 -5.53
CA GLY A 113 -11.21 3.43 -5.82
C GLY A 113 -12.46 3.77 -6.62
N THR A 114 -12.59 5.05 -6.96
CA THR A 114 -13.63 5.55 -7.86
C THR A 114 -13.11 5.54 -9.28
N TYR A 115 -13.82 4.82 -10.14
CA TYR A 115 -13.55 4.69 -11.56
C TYR A 115 -14.63 5.41 -12.37
N THR A 116 -14.25 6.14 -13.41
CA THR A 116 -15.22 6.60 -14.41
C THR A 116 -15.39 5.55 -15.50
N LEU A 117 -16.64 5.19 -15.75
CA LEU A 117 -17.05 4.26 -16.80
C LEU A 117 -17.25 5.02 -18.12
N TYR A 118 -16.41 4.72 -19.09
CA TYR A 118 -16.51 5.21 -20.46
C TYR A 118 -16.98 4.10 -21.41
N LEU A 119 -17.93 4.44 -22.27
CA LEU A 119 -18.25 3.64 -23.45
C LEU A 119 -17.59 4.25 -24.67
N ILE A 120 -16.83 3.44 -25.40
CA ILE A 120 -16.09 3.82 -26.59
C ILE A 120 -16.58 2.95 -27.75
N ILE A 121 -17.13 3.58 -28.77
CA ILE A 121 -17.62 2.89 -29.98
C ILE A 121 -16.94 3.53 -31.19
N GLY A 122 -16.32 2.69 -32.02
CA GLY A 122 -15.62 3.13 -33.22
C GLY A 122 -15.58 2.06 -34.31
N ASP A 123 -15.61 2.51 -35.55
CA ASP A 123 -15.58 1.68 -36.75
C ASP A 123 -15.14 2.58 -37.92
N PRO A 124 -14.32 2.10 -38.87
CA PRO A 124 -13.99 2.84 -40.09
C PRO A 124 -15.20 3.33 -40.91
N THR A 125 -16.39 2.74 -40.71
CA THR A 125 -17.64 3.08 -41.41
C THR A 125 -18.58 3.98 -40.61
N LEU A 126 -18.21 4.33 -39.37
CA LEU A 126 -19.00 5.19 -38.49
C LEU A 126 -18.70 6.68 -38.75
N GLU A 127 -19.74 7.49 -38.92
CA GLU A 127 -19.58 8.95 -39.00
C GLU A 127 -19.43 9.61 -37.63
N ASN A 128 -20.07 9.04 -36.60
CA ASN A 128 -20.16 9.59 -35.25
C ASN A 128 -19.49 8.65 -34.22
N PRO A 129 -18.14 8.63 -34.10
CA PRO A 129 -17.48 7.86 -33.05
C PRO A 129 -17.94 8.35 -31.67
N ILE A 130 -18.29 7.41 -30.78
CA ILE A 130 -18.86 7.73 -29.48
C ILE A 130 -17.80 7.53 -28.40
N LEU A 131 -17.50 8.59 -27.66
CA LEU A 131 -16.78 8.54 -26.39
C LEU A 131 -17.70 9.12 -25.32
N TRP A 132 -18.24 8.28 -24.45
CA TRP A 132 -19.27 8.71 -23.50
C TRP A 132 -18.93 8.33 -22.06
N ASN A 133 -18.92 9.33 -21.17
CA ASN A 133 -18.86 9.14 -19.73
C ASN A 133 -20.26 8.77 -19.20
N MET A 134 -20.45 7.49 -18.89
CA MET A 134 -21.74 6.95 -18.49
C MET A 134 -22.03 7.13 -17.01
N ALA A 135 -21.07 6.81 -16.14
CA ALA A 135 -21.27 6.77 -14.69
C ALA A 135 -19.93 6.79 -13.95
N ASP A 136 -19.99 7.13 -12.65
CA ASP A 136 -18.89 6.84 -11.72
C ASP A 136 -19.22 5.55 -10.95
N VAL A 137 -18.26 4.63 -10.91
CA VAL A 137 -18.37 3.33 -10.27
C VAL A 137 -17.31 3.25 -9.17
N VAL A 138 -17.75 2.97 -7.95
CA VAL A 138 -16.88 2.71 -6.81
C VAL A 138 -16.61 1.21 -6.77
N ILE A 139 -15.38 0.81 -7.10
CA ILE A 139 -14.95 -0.59 -7.06
C ILE A 139 -14.20 -0.82 -5.76
N LYS A 140 -14.64 -1.80 -4.97
CA LYS A 140 -14.04 -2.18 -3.69
C LYS A 140 -13.56 -3.63 -3.72
N PHE A 141 -12.26 -3.82 -3.60
CA PHE A 141 -11.63 -5.11 -3.34
C PHE A 141 -11.45 -5.34 -1.83
N PRO A 142 -11.47 -6.60 -1.36
CA PRO A 142 -11.22 -6.94 0.05
C PRO A 142 -9.87 -6.39 0.54
N GLU A 143 -9.84 -5.87 1.77
CA GLU A 143 -8.70 -5.12 2.33
C GLU A 143 -7.40 -5.94 2.45
N LYS A 144 -7.51 -7.28 2.62
CA LYS A 144 -6.37 -8.21 2.58
C LYS A 144 -5.61 -8.19 1.26
N ASP A 145 -6.27 -7.73 0.22
CA ASP A 145 -5.79 -7.72 -1.14
C ASP A 145 -5.54 -6.31 -1.68
N ALA A 146 -5.75 -5.27 -0.86
CA ALA A 146 -5.40 -3.93 -1.26
C ALA A 146 -3.94 -3.94 -1.74
N PRO A 147 -3.63 -3.45 -2.95
CA PRO A 147 -2.27 -3.41 -3.42
C PRO A 147 -1.49 -2.64 -2.37
N ALA A 148 -0.43 -3.27 -1.86
CA ALA A 148 0.60 -2.55 -1.14
C ALA A 148 0.87 -1.32 -1.97
N THR A 149 0.55 -0.14 -1.40
CA THR A 149 0.45 1.17 -2.06
C THR A 149 1.21 1.11 -3.36
N VAL A 150 0.54 1.18 -4.52
CA VAL A 150 1.20 1.27 -5.83
C VAL A 150 2.01 2.55 -5.79
N GLN A 151 3.15 2.46 -5.13
CA GLN A 151 4.26 3.35 -5.22
C GLN A 151 4.61 3.09 -6.66
N SER A 152 4.13 3.97 -7.55
CA SER A 152 4.66 4.12 -8.90
C SER A 152 6.12 3.77 -8.75
N LYS A 153 6.59 2.68 -9.37
CA LYS A 153 7.98 2.27 -9.24
C LYS A 153 8.78 3.44 -9.78
N THR A 154 9.09 4.38 -8.92
CA THR A 154 9.90 5.54 -9.20
C THR A 154 11.29 4.95 -9.15
N LEU A 155 11.62 4.21 -10.20
CA LEU A 155 12.93 3.60 -10.42
C LEU A 155 14.03 4.67 -10.34
N PHE A 156 13.65 5.92 -10.59
CA PHE A 156 14.49 7.12 -10.57
C PHE A 156 14.22 8.05 -9.38
N ALA A 157 13.58 7.58 -8.30
CA ALA A 157 13.52 8.36 -7.06
C ALA A 157 14.72 8.02 -6.14
N PRO A 158 15.25 9.01 -5.42
CA PRO A 158 16.22 8.73 -4.36
C PRO A 158 15.54 7.84 -3.31
N LYS A 159 16.23 6.77 -2.92
CA LYS A 159 15.79 5.92 -1.81
C LYS A 159 15.91 6.69 -0.51
N LEU A 160 15.13 6.29 0.49
CA LEU A 160 15.24 6.85 1.83
C LEU A 160 16.64 6.59 2.39
N ASP A 161 17.22 7.59 3.06
CA ASP A 161 18.49 7.45 3.74
C ASP A 161 18.38 6.44 4.90
N ILE A 162 19.38 5.57 5.04
CA ILE A 162 19.42 4.54 6.08
C ILE A 162 20.44 4.98 7.12
N GLN A 163 19.95 5.37 8.29
CA GLN A 163 20.81 5.73 9.42
C GLN A 163 21.20 4.50 10.22
N HIS A 164 22.51 4.27 10.35
CA HIS A 164 23.02 3.19 11.18
C HIS A 164 22.78 3.53 12.67
N LEU A 165 21.95 2.73 13.34
CA LEU A 165 21.74 2.83 14.78
C LEU A 165 22.89 2.15 15.52
N PHE A 166 23.75 2.96 16.14
CA PHE A 166 24.78 2.46 17.04
C PHE A 166 24.17 1.93 18.34
N ARG A 167 24.87 1.00 18.99
CA ARG A 167 24.51 0.55 20.33
C ARG A 167 24.59 1.73 21.30
N GLU A 168 23.58 1.87 22.15
CA GLU A 168 23.60 2.85 23.22
C GLU A 168 24.73 2.51 24.21
N PRO A 169 25.55 3.49 24.63
CA PRO A 169 26.55 3.28 25.68
C PRO A 169 25.89 2.83 26.98
N GLU A 170 26.50 1.87 27.66
CA GLU A 170 26.03 1.43 28.97
C GLU A 170 26.04 2.56 29.99
N LYS A 171 24.98 2.66 30.79
CA LYS A 171 24.86 3.68 31.83
C LYS A 171 25.85 3.41 32.96
N ARG A 172 26.79 4.33 33.19
CA ARG A 172 27.76 4.26 34.29
C ARG A 172 27.11 4.68 35.62
N PRO A 173 27.53 4.09 36.77
CA PRO A 173 27.07 4.52 38.07
C PRO A 173 27.55 5.94 38.40
N PRO A 174 26.84 6.70 39.26
CA PRO A 174 27.27 8.03 39.68
C PRO A 174 28.62 7.99 40.41
N THR A 175 29.50 8.95 40.11
CA THR A 175 30.84 9.05 40.73
C THR A 175 30.79 9.16 42.26
N VAL A 176 29.75 9.80 42.81
CA VAL A 176 29.56 9.94 44.26
C VAL A 176 29.42 8.57 44.93
N VAL A 177 28.67 7.65 44.30
CA VAL A 177 28.51 6.28 44.80
C VAL A 177 29.85 5.56 44.76
N SER A 178 30.55 5.63 43.62
CA SER A 178 31.88 5.01 43.47
C SER A 178 32.85 5.48 44.55
N ASN A 179 32.99 6.80 44.74
CA ASN A 179 33.93 7.38 45.71
C ASN A 179 33.57 7.02 47.16
N THR A 180 32.27 6.97 47.48
CA THR A 180 31.81 6.58 48.82
C THR A 180 32.22 5.14 49.14
N PHE A 181 31.98 4.21 48.21
CA PHE A 181 32.38 2.81 48.42
C PHE A 181 33.90 2.63 48.43
N THR A 182 34.66 3.40 47.63
CA THR A 182 36.12 3.42 47.73
C THR A 182 36.59 3.84 49.12
N ALA A 183 36.01 4.89 49.72
CA ALA A 183 36.34 5.30 51.08
C ALA A 183 35.98 4.22 52.12
N LEU A 184 34.83 3.55 51.96
CA LEU A 184 34.42 2.45 52.83
C LEU A 184 35.39 1.26 52.76
N VAL A 185 35.95 0.95 51.59
CA VAL A 185 36.95 -0.14 51.43
C VAL A 185 38.28 0.19 52.12
N LEU A 186 38.64 1.46 52.26
CA LEU A 186 39.85 1.88 52.99
C LEU A 186 39.65 1.88 54.52
N LEU A 187 38.40 1.88 55.00
CA LEU A 187 38.09 1.97 56.43
C LEU A 187 38.62 0.78 57.26
N PRO A 188 38.53 -0.50 56.82
CA PRO A 188 39.14 -1.62 57.54
C PRO A 188 40.67 -1.50 57.70
N LEU A 189 41.37 -0.93 56.71
CA LEU A 189 42.81 -0.70 56.80
C LEU A 189 43.13 0.38 57.86
N LEU A 190 42.36 1.46 57.90
CA LEU A 190 42.47 2.47 58.94
C LEU A 190 42.18 1.89 60.33
N LEU A 191 41.15 1.04 60.45
CA LEU A 191 40.82 0.33 61.68
C LEU A 191 41.97 -0.58 62.15
N LEU A 192 42.63 -1.29 61.22
CA LEU A 192 43.79 -2.13 61.53
C LEU A 192 44.90 -1.33 62.22
N PHE A 193 45.27 -0.16 61.68
CA PHE A 193 46.30 0.70 62.28
C PHE A 193 45.89 1.22 63.66
N ILE A 194 44.61 1.59 63.85
CA ILE A 194 44.10 1.99 65.17
C ILE A 194 44.23 0.83 66.17
N LEU A 195 43.86 -0.38 65.77
CA LEU A 195 43.95 -1.57 66.62
C LEU A 195 45.41 -1.90 66.98
N TRP A 196 46.34 -1.78 66.03
CA TRP A 196 47.78 -1.96 66.29
C TRP A 196 48.32 -1.00 67.35
N ILE A 197 47.91 0.28 67.30
CA ILE A 197 48.26 1.27 68.32
C ILE A 197 47.68 0.87 69.68
N LYS A 198 46.41 0.42 69.73
CA LYS A 198 45.75 0.00 70.97
C LYS A 198 46.41 -1.21 71.65
N ILE A 199 46.92 -2.17 70.87
CA ILE A 199 47.64 -3.34 71.40
C ILE A 199 49.13 -3.09 71.61
N VAL A 200 49.61 -1.85 71.36
CA VAL A 200 51.01 -1.45 71.50
C VAL A 200 51.94 -2.31 70.63
N ALA A 201 51.49 -2.67 69.43
CA ALA A 201 52.34 -3.30 68.44
C ALA A 201 53.46 -2.32 68.04
N ASN A 202 54.71 -2.69 68.27
CA ASN A 202 55.86 -1.84 68.00
C ASN A 202 56.90 -2.56 67.12
N ILE A 203 57.83 -1.77 66.59
CA ILE A 203 58.95 -2.27 65.75
C ILE A 203 60.28 -1.98 66.47
N SER A 204 60.34 -2.17 67.80
CA SER A 204 61.51 -1.79 68.60
C SER A 204 62.76 -2.61 68.29
N ASN A 205 62.60 -3.82 67.76
CA ASN A 205 63.69 -4.75 67.45
C ASN A 205 64.14 -4.66 65.98
N PHE A 206 63.89 -3.54 65.30
CA PHE A 206 64.33 -3.35 63.92
C PHE A 206 65.84 -3.09 63.87
N SER A 207 66.59 -4.02 63.30
CA SER A 207 68.04 -3.88 63.10
C SER A 207 68.34 -3.24 61.74
N PHE A 208 69.18 -2.21 61.72
CA PHE A 208 69.64 -1.55 60.48
C PHE A 208 70.77 -2.33 59.78
N ALA A 209 70.69 -3.65 59.77
CA ALA A 209 71.62 -4.50 59.04
C ALA A 209 71.34 -4.42 57.52
N PRO A 210 72.37 -4.46 56.65
CA PRO A 210 72.18 -4.42 55.19
C PRO A 210 71.22 -5.50 54.66
N SER A 211 71.25 -6.70 55.26
CA SER A 211 70.36 -7.81 54.89
C SER A 211 68.90 -7.55 55.24
N THR A 212 68.60 -6.96 56.40
CA THR A 212 67.24 -6.59 56.82
C THR A 212 66.65 -5.53 55.90
N ILE A 213 67.45 -4.52 55.55
CA ILE A 213 67.05 -3.46 54.61
C ILE A 213 66.80 -4.06 53.22
N LEU A 214 67.72 -4.88 52.71
CA LEU A 214 67.59 -5.50 51.39
C LEU A 214 66.36 -6.43 51.33
N PHE A 215 66.07 -7.17 52.40
CA PHE A 215 64.89 -8.03 52.49
C PHE A 215 63.58 -7.23 52.41
N HIS A 216 63.41 -6.19 53.23
CA HIS A 216 62.18 -5.39 53.23
C HIS A 216 62.03 -4.53 51.97
N LEU A 217 63.13 -3.99 51.44
CA LEU A 217 63.11 -3.25 50.18
C LEU A 217 62.79 -4.17 49.00
N GLY A 218 63.38 -5.37 48.98
CA GLY A 218 63.06 -6.41 47.99
C GLY A 218 61.59 -6.82 48.06
N HIS A 219 61.04 -6.97 49.26
CA HIS A 219 59.62 -7.28 49.43
C HIS A 219 58.70 -6.11 49.04
N GLY A 220 59.10 -4.86 49.30
CA GLY A 220 58.31 -3.69 48.90
C GLY A 220 58.35 -3.39 47.39
N ALA A 221 59.38 -3.89 46.69
CA ALA A 221 59.53 -3.76 45.25
C ALA A 221 58.78 -4.85 44.45
N MET A 222 58.29 -5.89 45.12
CA MET A 222 57.47 -6.96 44.54
C MET A 222 56.00 -6.56 44.50
#